data_AF-G8NXV1-F1
#
_entry.id   AF-G8NXV1-F1
#
_cell.length_a   1.000
_cell.length_b   1.000
_cell.length_c   1.000
_cell.angle_alpha   90.00
_cell.angle_beta   90.00
_cell.angle_gamma   90.00
#
_symmetry.space_group_name_H-M   'P 1'
#
loop_
_entity.id
_entity.type
_entity.pdbx_description
1 polymer ?
#
loop_
_entity_poly.entity_id
_entity_poly.type
_entity_poly.pdbx_seq_one_letter_code
_entity_poly.pdbx_strand_id
1 'polypeptide(L)'
;MPVNPPPRQYLSNAIRKRGSALLHQQCWLWGQDIKRAEGNLLLAHGFERARPPDGVAGSSQYTLAVAGDLSVRLWGFGIYFGAGIGIFLNRFEFIPREARRSDLWQAREMSALPRAKDFSLLAQTLRWIGAYEAWVLRTLGPEHRKACLVGWPGAATSHCLIAEAWNELAAQVERSQPIPGAAGCRIAPAKARLTYNPHTPRKERTHGRSRGSRAAASV
;
A
#
# COMPACT_ATOMS: atom_id res chain seq x y z
N MET A 1 6.97 39.14 10.35
CA MET A 1 5.74 38.33 10.19
C MET A 1 6.13 36.95 9.70
N PRO A 2 5.92 35.86 10.46
CA PRO A 2 6.13 34.53 9.93
C PRO A 2 5.11 34.29 8.82
N VAL A 3 5.60 34.01 7.61
CA VAL A 3 4.78 33.62 6.47
C VAL A 3 4.18 32.26 6.82
N ASN A 4 2.86 32.19 6.93
CA ASN A 4 2.17 30.91 7.06
C ASN A 4 2.64 30.01 5.90
N PRO A 5 3.16 28.80 6.16
CA PRO A 5 3.51 27.90 5.07
C PRO A 5 2.26 27.68 4.21
N PRO A 6 2.41 27.60 2.88
CA PRO A 6 1.27 27.35 2.01
C PRO A 6 0.53 26.10 2.49
N PRO A 7 -0.81 26.05 2.37
CA PRO A 7 -1.59 24.90 2.78
C PRO A 7 -0.96 23.66 2.15
N ARG A 8 -0.67 22.63 2.97
CA ARG A 8 -0.11 21.35 2.53
C ARG A 8 -0.84 20.96 1.25
N GLN A 9 -0.12 20.91 0.12
CA GLN A 9 -0.67 20.31 -1.08
C GLN A 9 -1.14 18.90 -0.67
N TYR A 10 -2.38 18.60 -1.02
CA TYR A 10 -3.03 17.33 -0.71
C TYR A 10 -2.34 16.21 -1.50
N LEU A 11 -3.08 15.34 -2.19
CA LEU A 11 -2.47 14.51 -3.22
C LEU A 11 -2.39 15.28 -4.54
N SER A 12 -1.29 15.12 -5.27
CA SER A 12 -1.17 15.66 -6.62
C SER A 12 -2.30 15.12 -7.51
N ASN A 13 -2.73 15.90 -8.50
CA ASN A 13 -3.79 15.47 -9.42
C ASN A 13 -3.41 14.19 -10.18
N ALA A 14 -2.12 13.99 -10.47
CA ALA A 14 -1.62 12.77 -11.09
C ALA A 14 -1.84 11.53 -10.20
N ILE A 15 -1.47 11.60 -8.91
CA ILE A 15 -1.70 10.51 -7.95
C ILE A 15 -3.19 10.24 -7.79
N ARG A 16 -4.02 11.28 -7.67
CA ARG A 16 -5.47 11.14 -7.53
C ARG A 16 -6.11 10.46 -8.74
N LYS A 17 -5.77 10.91 -9.95
CA LYS A 17 -6.33 10.34 -11.19
C LYS A 17 -5.91 8.88 -11.36
N ARG A 18 -4.62 8.57 -11.13
CA ARG A 18 -4.12 7.19 -11.20
C ARG A 18 -4.77 6.30 -10.15
N GLY A 19 -4.82 6.75 -8.90
CA GLY A 19 -5.42 6.01 -7.80
C GLY A 19 -6.91 5.77 -7.98
N SER A 20 -7.66 6.76 -8.47
CA SER A 20 -9.09 6.59 -8.79
C SER A 20 -9.30 5.51 -9.85
N ALA A 21 -8.53 5.55 -10.95
CA ALA A 21 -8.62 4.53 -11.99
C ALA A 21 -8.29 3.12 -11.47
N LEU A 22 -7.20 2.99 -10.70
CA LEU A 22 -6.79 1.71 -10.10
C LEU A 22 -7.82 1.20 -9.09
N LEU A 23 -8.34 2.05 -8.20
CA LEU A 23 -9.32 1.65 -7.19
C LEU A 23 -10.66 1.27 -7.81
N HIS A 24 -11.06 1.96 -8.89
CA HIS A 24 -12.26 1.65 -9.63
C HIS A 24 -12.21 0.24 -10.24
N GLN A 25 -11.08 -0.12 -10.86
CA GLN A 25 -10.78 -1.48 -11.34
C GLN A 25 -10.67 -2.48 -10.18
N GLN A 26 -10.01 -2.12 -9.07
CA GLN A 26 -9.82 -3.02 -7.94
C GLN A 26 -11.15 -3.41 -7.26
N CYS A 27 -12.07 -2.46 -7.10
CA CYS A 27 -13.42 -2.78 -6.59
C CYS A 27 -14.19 -3.73 -7.53
N TRP A 28 -13.97 -3.63 -8.85
CA TRP A 28 -14.51 -4.62 -9.79
C TRP A 28 -13.89 -6.00 -9.55
N LEU A 29 -12.57 -6.08 -9.42
CA LEU A 29 -11.85 -7.34 -9.17
C LEU A 29 -12.29 -8.00 -7.86
N TRP A 30 -12.45 -7.25 -6.77
CA TRP A 30 -13.04 -7.78 -5.53
C TRP A 30 -14.47 -8.28 -5.73
N GLY A 31 -15.25 -7.59 -6.56
CA GLY A 31 -16.58 -8.06 -6.96
C GLY A 31 -16.54 -9.40 -7.69
N GLN A 32 -15.56 -9.60 -8.58
CA GLN A 32 -15.35 -10.88 -9.25
C GLN A 32 -14.91 -11.95 -8.26
N ASP A 33 -13.97 -11.64 -7.37
CA ASP A 33 -13.46 -12.51 -6.32
C ASP A 33 -14.56 -13.04 -5.39
N ILE A 34 -15.59 -12.23 -5.13
CA ILE A 34 -16.78 -12.61 -4.37
C ILE A 34 -17.71 -13.55 -5.16
N LYS A 35 -17.86 -13.31 -6.46
CA LYS A 35 -18.82 -14.01 -7.35
C LYS A 35 -18.30 -15.32 -7.93
N ARG A 36 -17.06 -15.68 -7.62
CA ARG A 36 -16.43 -16.92 -8.09
C ARG A 36 -17.27 -18.16 -7.77
N ALA A 37 -17.35 -19.07 -8.73
CA ALA A 37 -18.11 -20.31 -8.59
C ALA A 37 -17.49 -21.25 -7.54
N GLU A 38 -16.17 -21.22 -7.38
CA GLU A 38 -15.43 -22.02 -6.39
C GLU A 38 -15.50 -21.43 -4.98
N GLY A 39 -16.27 -20.35 -4.79
CA GLY A 39 -16.46 -19.68 -3.52
C GLY A 39 -15.75 -18.34 -3.42
N ASN A 40 -16.14 -17.59 -2.39
CA ASN A 40 -15.71 -16.22 -2.17
C ASN A 40 -14.23 -16.14 -1.77
N LEU A 41 -13.39 -15.59 -2.64
CA LEU A 41 -11.95 -15.53 -2.46
C LEU A 41 -11.54 -14.61 -1.30
N LEU A 42 -12.33 -13.58 -0.98
CA LEU A 42 -12.06 -12.75 0.20
C LEU A 42 -12.22 -13.57 1.48
N LEU A 43 -13.26 -14.42 1.55
CA LEU A 43 -13.43 -15.32 2.71
C LEU A 43 -12.28 -16.35 2.78
N ALA A 44 -11.86 -16.90 1.63
CA ALA A 44 -10.71 -17.81 1.58
C ALA A 44 -9.39 -17.13 1.99
N HIS A 45 -9.25 -15.82 1.77
CA HIS A 45 -8.14 -15.00 2.26
C HIS A 45 -8.21 -14.71 3.78
N GLY A 46 -9.33 -15.02 4.43
CA GLY A 46 -9.52 -14.80 5.88
C GLY A 46 -10.37 -13.58 6.23
N PHE A 47 -11.07 -12.97 5.26
CA PHE A 47 -12.04 -11.93 5.58
C PHE A 47 -13.28 -12.52 6.26
N GLU A 48 -13.82 -11.78 7.21
CA GLU A 48 -15.17 -11.96 7.74
C GLU A 48 -16.15 -11.08 6.97
N ARG A 49 -17.35 -11.59 6.70
CA ARG A 49 -18.40 -10.83 6.01
C ARG A 49 -19.52 -10.45 6.97
N ALA A 50 -19.79 -9.15 7.05
CA ALA A 50 -20.96 -8.60 7.71
C ALA A 50 -21.95 -8.05 6.66
N ARG A 51 -23.24 -8.30 6.87
CA ARG A 51 -24.32 -7.69 6.08
C ARG A 51 -24.88 -6.48 6.83
N PRO A 52 -25.43 -5.48 6.12
CA PRO A 52 -26.17 -4.43 6.78
C PRO A 52 -27.33 -5.05 7.60
N PRO A 53 -27.69 -4.45 8.74
CA PRO A 53 -28.86 -4.87 9.51
C PRO A 53 -30.14 -4.86 8.68
N ASP A 54 -31.14 -5.63 9.10
CA ASP A 54 -32.43 -5.68 8.41
C ASP A 54 -33.07 -4.29 8.31
N GLY A 55 -33.61 -3.97 7.13
CA GLY A 55 -34.17 -2.65 6.84
C GLY A 55 -33.12 -1.55 6.56
N VAL A 56 -31.82 -1.83 6.72
CA VAL A 56 -30.75 -0.88 6.37
C VAL A 56 -30.26 -1.15 4.95
N ALA A 57 -30.45 -0.18 4.06
CA ALA A 57 -29.85 -0.22 2.74
C ALA A 57 -28.31 -0.12 2.84
N GLY A 58 -27.57 -0.94 2.10
CA GLY A 58 -26.12 -0.87 2.10
C GLY A 58 -25.42 -2.00 1.37
N SER A 59 -24.09 -1.93 1.35
CA SER A 59 -23.22 -2.98 0.82
C SER A 59 -22.75 -3.90 1.94
N SER A 60 -22.54 -5.19 1.65
CA SER A 60 -21.80 -6.06 2.57
C SER A 60 -20.41 -5.49 2.84
N GLN A 61 -19.97 -5.60 4.08
CA GLN A 61 -18.64 -5.24 4.54
C GLN A 61 -17.81 -6.52 4.67
N TYR A 62 -16.57 -6.48 4.19
CA TYR A 62 -15.59 -7.54 4.44
C TYR A 62 -14.49 -6.98 5.32
N THR A 63 -14.24 -7.60 6.48
CA THR A 63 -13.22 -7.17 7.43
C THR A 63 -12.13 -8.22 7.59
N LEU A 64 -10.86 -7.79 7.54
CA LEU A 64 -9.69 -8.62 7.81
C LEU A 64 -8.84 -7.94 8.89
N ALA A 65 -8.54 -8.68 9.97
CA ALA A 65 -7.50 -8.27 10.91
C ALA A 65 -6.13 -8.48 10.27
N VAL A 66 -5.24 -7.49 10.40
CA VAL A 66 -3.89 -7.56 9.81
C VAL A 66 -2.87 -7.86 10.91
N ALA A 67 -2.08 -6.87 11.34
CA ALA A 67 -1.09 -6.99 12.40
C ALA A 67 -1.35 -5.90 13.45
N GLY A 68 -1.18 -6.25 14.72
CA GLY A 68 -1.55 -5.36 15.83
C GLY A 68 -3.05 -5.10 15.85
N ASP A 69 -3.42 -3.83 16.00
CA ASP A 69 -4.81 -3.35 16.01
C ASP A 69 -5.34 -2.94 14.62
N LEU A 70 -4.50 -3.06 13.57
CA LEU A 70 -4.84 -2.69 12.20
C LEU A 70 -5.85 -3.67 11.58
N SER A 71 -6.77 -3.10 10.82
CA SER A 71 -7.78 -3.82 10.06
C SER A 71 -7.97 -3.22 8.68
N VAL A 72 -8.34 -4.08 7.73
CA VAL A 72 -8.83 -3.69 6.41
C VAL A 72 -10.33 -3.92 6.38
N ARG A 73 -11.09 -2.95 5.88
CA ARG A 73 -12.52 -3.11 5.59
C ARG A 73 -12.79 -2.78 4.13
N LEU A 74 -13.50 -3.65 3.43
CA LEU A 74 -13.84 -3.51 2.02
C LEU A 74 -15.35 -3.40 1.83
N TRP A 75 -15.74 -2.52 0.91
CA TRP A 75 -17.09 -2.41 0.38
C TRP A 75 -17.04 -2.31 -1.15
N GLY A 76 -18.18 -2.44 -1.81
CA GLY A 76 -18.28 -2.19 -3.26
C GLY A 76 -17.97 -0.74 -3.67
N PHE A 77 -17.89 0.18 -2.70
CA PHE A 77 -17.66 1.61 -2.90
C PHE A 77 -16.32 2.12 -2.35
N GLY A 78 -15.48 1.28 -1.74
CA GLY A 78 -14.20 1.74 -1.20
C GLY A 78 -13.53 0.79 -0.22
N ILE A 79 -12.48 1.30 0.40
CA ILE A 79 -11.62 0.60 1.35
C ILE A 79 -11.35 1.49 2.56
N TYR A 80 -11.32 0.88 3.74
CA TYR A 80 -10.77 1.45 4.95
C TYR A 80 -9.54 0.66 5.39
N PHE A 81 -8.53 1.36 5.89
CA PHE A 81 -7.37 0.76 6.52
C PHE A 81 -6.98 1.54 7.77
N GLY A 82 -6.86 0.84 8.89
CA GLY A 82 -6.44 1.44 10.15
C GLY A 82 -6.93 0.66 11.36
N ALA A 83 -6.67 1.22 12.54
CA ALA A 83 -7.05 0.65 13.82
C ALA A 83 -8.33 1.30 14.36
N GLY A 84 -8.22 2.21 15.34
CA GLY A 84 -9.36 3.00 15.82
C GLY A 84 -9.72 4.16 14.89
N ILE A 85 -8.70 4.90 14.45
CA ILE A 85 -8.78 5.92 13.39
C ILE A 85 -7.93 5.42 12.23
N GLY A 86 -8.46 5.53 11.02
CA GLY A 86 -7.81 5.07 9.81
C GLY A 86 -8.13 5.94 8.61
N ILE A 87 -7.74 5.46 7.43
CA ILE A 87 -8.00 6.12 6.16
C ILE A 87 -9.06 5.34 5.39
N PHE A 88 -10.08 6.06 4.94
CA PHE A 88 -11.04 5.60 3.95
C PHE A 88 -10.69 6.17 2.57
N LEU A 89 -10.77 5.33 1.54
CA LEU A 89 -10.69 5.71 0.14
C LEU A 89 -11.98 5.34 -0.60
N ASN A 90 -12.64 6.36 -1.14
CA ASN A 90 -13.76 6.17 -2.04
C ASN A 90 -13.30 5.71 -3.42
N ARG A 91 -14.00 4.72 -3.98
CA ARG A 91 -13.77 4.12 -5.30
C ARG A 91 -13.59 5.12 -6.44
N PHE A 92 -14.34 6.22 -6.44
CA PHE A 92 -14.40 7.16 -7.56
C PHE A 92 -13.53 8.40 -7.36
N GLU A 93 -13.42 8.90 -6.12
CA GLU A 93 -12.73 10.17 -5.86
C GLU A 93 -11.24 10.02 -5.57
N PHE A 94 -10.84 8.90 -4.97
CA PHE A 94 -9.50 8.68 -4.42
C PHE A 94 -9.01 9.85 -3.54
N ILE A 95 -9.92 10.32 -2.68
CA ILE A 95 -9.64 11.35 -1.66
C ILE A 95 -9.53 10.63 -0.33
N PRO A 96 -8.32 10.52 0.27
CA PRO A 96 -8.13 9.98 1.62
C PRO A 96 -8.97 10.72 2.66
N ARG A 97 -9.86 10.02 3.35
CA ARG A 97 -10.65 10.61 4.44
C ARG A 97 -10.32 9.92 5.74
N GLU A 98 -10.24 10.68 6.81
CA GLU A 98 -10.07 10.13 8.14
C GLU A 98 -11.40 9.53 8.59
N ALA A 99 -11.38 8.25 8.95
CA ALA A 99 -12.54 7.49 9.33
C ALA A 99 -12.30 6.81 10.66
N ARG A 100 -13.34 6.73 11.49
CA ARG A 100 -13.33 5.85 12.66
C ARG A 100 -13.70 4.44 12.25
N ARG A 101 -13.24 3.47 13.02
CA ARG A 101 -13.67 2.08 12.91
C ARG A 101 -15.11 1.95 13.42
N SER A 102 -16.05 2.29 12.56
CA SER A 102 -17.49 2.12 12.76
C SER A 102 -18.09 1.36 11.59
N ASP A 103 -19.22 0.72 11.84
CA ASP A 103 -19.94 -0.01 10.79
C ASP A 103 -20.76 0.99 9.98
N LEU A 104 -20.24 1.30 8.82
CA LEU A 104 -20.84 2.20 7.84
C LEU A 104 -21.23 1.35 6.63
N TRP A 105 -22.46 1.53 6.16
CA TRP A 105 -23.07 0.63 5.19
C TRP A 105 -23.26 1.30 3.83
N GLN A 106 -23.12 2.63 3.78
CA GLN A 106 -23.39 3.44 2.60
C GLN A 106 -22.26 4.40 2.27
N ALA A 107 -22.00 4.58 0.97
CA ALA A 107 -20.96 5.47 0.48
C ALA A 107 -21.16 6.93 0.94
N ARG A 108 -22.41 7.39 1.05
CA ARG A 108 -22.74 8.77 1.45
C ARG A 108 -22.26 9.12 2.86
N GLU A 109 -22.26 8.14 3.76
CA GLU A 109 -21.80 8.32 5.15
C GLU A 109 -20.29 8.59 5.20
N MET A 110 -19.56 8.02 4.25
CA MET A 110 -18.11 8.16 4.13
C MET A 110 -17.68 9.44 3.40
N SER A 111 -18.48 9.90 2.42
CA SER A 111 -18.15 11.10 1.64
C SER A 111 -18.19 12.38 2.47
N ALA A 112 -18.90 12.38 3.60
CA ALA A 112 -18.95 13.50 4.54
C ALA A 112 -17.75 13.56 5.49
N LEU A 113 -16.91 12.52 5.52
CA LEU A 113 -15.77 12.43 6.44
C LEU A 113 -14.69 13.48 6.11
N PRO A 114 -13.98 14.00 7.13
CA PRO A 114 -12.92 14.97 6.94
C PRO A 114 -11.78 14.38 6.10
N ARG A 115 -11.17 15.21 5.25
CA ARG A 115 -9.97 14.80 4.50
C ARG A 115 -8.84 14.48 5.46
N ALA A 116 -8.11 13.39 5.19
CA ALA A 116 -6.95 13.02 5.99
C ALA A 116 -5.85 14.07 5.86
N LYS A 117 -5.20 14.39 6.98
CA LYS A 117 -4.05 15.33 7.03
C LYS A 117 -2.71 14.60 7.00
N ASP A 118 -2.73 13.30 7.28
CA ASP A 118 -1.62 12.37 7.20
C ASP A 118 -1.97 11.26 6.19
N PHE A 119 -1.00 10.92 5.34
CA PHE A 119 -1.10 9.86 4.33
C PHE A 119 -0.17 8.67 4.64
N SER A 120 0.40 8.58 5.83
CA SER A 120 1.22 7.43 6.26
C SER A 120 0.46 6.10 6.12
N LEU A 121 -0.81 6.08 6.54
CA LEU A 121 -1.71 4.94 6.35
C LEU A 121 -2.14 4.75 4.89
N LEU A 122 -2.07 5.79 4.05
CA LEU A 122 -2.45 5.67 2.64
C LEU A 122 -1.46 4.75 1.93
N ALA A 123 -0.16 5.00 2.06
CA ALA A 123 0.86 4.16 1.45
C ALA A 123 0.73 2.70 1.91
N GLN A 124 0.48 2.48 3.20
CA GLN A 124 0.22 1.15 3.75
C GLN A 124 -1.04 0.49 3.16
N THR A 125 -2.12 1.26 2.98
CA THR A 125 -3.35 0.80 2.32
C THR A 125 -3.04 0.31 0.91
N LEU A 126 -2.29 1.11 0.14
CA LEU A 126 -1.96 0.77 -1.26
C LEU A 126 -1.06 -0.47 -1.34
N ARG A 127 -0.08 -0.59 -0.44
CA ARG A 127 0.77 -1.78 -0.32
C ARG A 127 -0.04 -3.02 0.05
N TRP A 128 -1.02 -2.87 0.95
CA TRP A 128 -1.91 -3.97 1.30
C TRP A 128 -2.71 -4.46 0.09
N ILE A 129 -3.25 -3.54 -0.72
CA ILE A 129 -3.95 -3.92 -1.97
C ILE A 129 -3.00 -4.65 -2.92
N GLY A 130 -1.77 -4.14 -3.10
CA GLY A 130 -0.75 -4.79 -3.91
C GLY A 130 -0.37 -6.19 -3.41
N ALA A 131 -0.28 -6.38 -2.10
CA ALA A 131 0.01 -7.67 -1.47
C ALA A 131 -1.14 -8.67 -1.67
N TYR A 132 -2.39 -8.23 -1.53
CA TYR A 132 -3.57 -9.03 -1.84
C TYR A 132 -3.55 -9.50 -3.30
N GLU A 133 -3.31 -8.58 -4.25
CA GLU A 133 -3.25 -8.93 -5.67
C GLU A 133 -2.10 -9.91 -5.99
N ALA A 134 -0.94 -9.73 -5.37
CA ALA A 134 0.16 -10.67 -5.50
C ALA A 134 -0.20 -12.07 -4.94
N TRP A 135 -0.96 -12.12 -3.84
CA TRP A 135 -1.48 -13.38 -3.31
C TRP A 135 -2.49 -14.04 -4.26
N VAL A 136 -3.40 -13.26 -4.87
CA VAL A 136 -4.35 -13.81 -5.85
C VAL A 136 -3.60 -14.41 -7.04
N LEU A 137 -2.58 -13.71 -7.57
CA LEU A 137 -1.76 -14.23 -8.67
C LEU A 137 -1.04 -15.53 -8.30
N ARG A 138 -0.51 -15.65 -7.07
CA ARG A 138 0.11 -16.90 -6.60
C ARG A 138 -0.89 -18.03 -6.40
N THR A 139 -2.12 -17.70 -6.00
CA THR A 139 -3.15 -18.68 -5.64
C THR A 139 -3.91 -19.21 -6.85
N LEU A 140 -4.26 -18.33 -7.80
CA LEU A 140 -5.13 -18.64 -8.94
C LEU A 140 -4.45 -18.45 -10.31
N GLY A 141 -3.22 -17.92 -10.33
CA GLY A 141 -2.50 -17.62 -11.56
C GLY A 141 -2.95 -16.31 -12.25
N PRO A 142 -2.19 -15.84 -13.25
CA PRO A 142 -2.48 -14.61 -13.98
C PRO A 142 -3.72 -14.67 -14.87
N GLU A 143 -4.07 -15.86 -15.38
CA GLU A 143 -5.25 -16.03 -16.25
C GLU A 143 -6.56 -15.74 -15.51
N HIS A 144 -6.63 -15.94 -14.19
CA HIS A 144 -7.79 -15.54 -13.38
C HIS A 144 -8.07 -14.04 -13.52
N ARG A 145 -7.04 -13.20 -13.35
CA ARG A 145 -7.20 -11.74 -13.45
C ARG A 145 -7.50 -11.29 -14.87
N LYS A 146 -6.91 -11.95 -15.86
CA LYS A 146 -7.23 -11.71 -17.27
C LYS A 146 -8.71 -12.01 -17.56
N ALA A 147 -9.23 -13.15 -17.12
CA ALA A 147 -10.64 -13.51 -17.24
C ALA A 147 -11.56 -12.50 -16.54
N CYS A 148 -11.20 -12.08 -15.31
CA CYS A 148 -11.95 -11.06 -14.56
C CYS A 148 -12.05 -9.71 -15.30
N LEU A 149 -11.05 -9.36 -16.12
CA LEU A 149 -10.99 -8.09 -16.84
C LEU A 149 -11.67 -8.11 -18.22
N VAL A 150 -12.07 -9.27 -18.75
CA VAL A 150 -12.77 -9.35 -20.05
C VAL A 150 -14.05 -8.50 -20.07
N GLY A 151 -14.77 -8.44 -18.95
CA GLY A 151 -15.98 -7.63 -18.81
C GLY A 151 -15.76 -6.19 -18.33
N TRP A 152 -14.50 -5.72 -18.24
CA TRP A 152 -14.18 -4.42 -17.67
C TRP A 152 -13.73 -3.41 -18.75
N PRO A 153 -14.53 -2.37 -19.06
CA PRO A 153 -14.13 -1.37 -20.05
C PRO A 153 -13.02 -0.49 -19.48
N GLY A 154 -11.89 -0.40 -20.20
CA GLY A 154 -10.80 0.52 -19.87
C GLY A 154 -10.03 0.11 -18.60
N ALA A 155 -9.32 -1.02 -18.67
CA ALA A 155 -8.41 -1.42 -17.60
C ALA A 155 -7.35 -0.33 -17.35
N ALA A 156 -7.28 0.15 -16.11
CA ALA A 156 -6.27 1.09 -15.64
C ALA A 156 -4.86 0.50 -15.67
N THR A 157 -4.75 -0.83 -15.54
CA THR A 157 -3.50 -1.58 -15.69
C THR A 157 -3.78 -3.01 -16.15
N SER A 158 -2.80 -3.65 -16.78
CA SER A 158 -2.91 -5.02 -17.27
C SER A 158 -3.00 -6.02 -16.11
N HIS A 159 -3.60 -7.19 -16.37
CA HIS A 159 -3.88 -8.23 -15.36
C HIS A 159 -2.64 -8.71 -14.58
N CYS A 160 -1.46 -8.72 -15.18
CA CYS A 160 -0.22 -9.14 -14.52
C CYS A 160 0.47 -8.02 -13.72
N LEU A 161 0.14 -6.75 -13.98
CA LEU A 161 0.81 -5.59 -13.40
C LEU A 161 -0.02 -4.92 -12.28
N ILE A 162 -1.14 -5.51 -11.86
CA ILE A 162 -2.03 -4.89 -10.86
C ILE A 162 -1.30 -4.69 -9.53
N ALA A 163 -0.63 -5.72 -9.03
CA ALA A 163 0.12 -5.65 -7.78
C ALA A 163 1.24 -4.60 -7.84
N GLU A 164 2.00 -4.58 -8.93
CA GLU A 164 3.08 -3.62 -9.16
C GLU A 164 2.55 -2.18 -9.26
N ALA A 165 1.46 -1.96 -10.00
CA ALA A 165 0.85 -0.63 -10.13
C ALA A 165 0.43 -0.04 -8.77
N TRP A 166 -0.06 -0.86 -7.85
CA TRP A 166 -0.36 -0.42 -6.49
C TRP A 166 0.89 -0.11 -5.66
N ASN A 167 1.93 -0.94 -5.76
CA ASN A 167 3.20 -0.72 -5.07
C ASN A 167 3.91 0.54 -5.56
N GLU A 168 3.88 0.80 -6.87
CA GLU A 168 4.41 2.02 -7.45
C GLU A 168 3.65 3.26 -6.97
N LEU A 169 2.31 3.19 -6.93
CA LEU A 169 1.50 4.30 -6.43
C LEU A 169 1.77 4.56 -4.94
N ALA A 170 1.97 3.50 -4.14
CA ALA A 170 2.39 3.62 -2.75
C ALA A 170 3.73 4.36 -2.62
N ALA A 171 4.73 3.95 -3.41
CA ALA A 171 6.05 4.60 -3.42
C ALA A 171 5.96 6.06 -3.90
N GLN A 172 5.06 6.39 -4.82
CA GLN A 172 4.80 7.78 -5.23
C GLN A 172 4.18 8.62 -4.09
N VAL A 173 3.23 8.05 -3.33
CA VAL A 173 2.65 8.71 -2.16
C VAL A 173 3.71 8.98 -1.10
N GLU A 174 4.55 8.00 -0.78
CA GLU A 174 5.62 8.13 0.22
C GLU A 174 6.64 9.21 -0.16
N ARG A 175 7.08 9.24 -1.42
CA ARG A 175 7.99 10.28 -1.93
C ARG A 175 7.37 11.68 -1.93
N SER A 176 6.04 11.76 -1.99
CA SER A 176 5.31 13.03 -1.96
C SER A 176 5.05 13.52 -0.54
N GLN A 177 5.28 12.68 0.49
CA GLN A 177 5.15 13.11 1.87
C GLN A 177 6.39 13.89 2.31
N PRO A 178 6.23 15.00 3.05
CA PRO A 178 7.36 15.68 3.66
C PRO A 178 8.03 14.73 4.67
N ILE A 179 9.36 14.62 4.58
CA ILE A 179 10.18 13.83 5.50
C ILE A 179 9.93 14.34 6.93
N PRO A 180 9.45 13.50 7.86
CA PRO A 180 9.34 13.88 9.27
C PRO A 180 10.71 14.30 9.79
N GLY A 181 10.87 15.58 10.16
CA GLY A 181 12.12 16.12 10.73
C GLY A 181 12.92 17.12 9.88
N ALA A 182 12.55 17.39 8.62
CA ALA A 182 13.25 18.40 7.80
C ALA A 182 12.94 19.86 8.19
N ALA A 183 11.94 20.10 9.04
CA ALA A 183 11.66 21.41 9.63
C ALA A 183 12.55 21.64 10.87
N GLY A 184 13.85 21.89 10.68
CA GLY A 184 14.70 22.31 11.79
C GLY A 184 16.20 22.24 11.60
N CYS A 185 16.72 21.46 10.64
CA CYS A 185 18.17 21.34 10.47
C CYS A 185 18.70 22.44 9.54
N ARG A 186 18.82 23.68 10.05
CA ARG A 186 19.80 24.63 9.49
C ARG A 186 21.18 24.15 9.93
N ILE A 187 21.80 23.28 9.16
CA ILE A 187 23.24 23.04 9.30
C ILE A 187 23.91 24.35 8.86
N ALA A 188 24.40 25.13 9.82
CA ALA A 188 25.31 26.21 9.52
C ALA A 188 26.56 25.62 8.85
N PRO A 189 27.14 26.25 7.82
CA PRO A 189 28.32 25.71 7.17
C PRO A 189 29.49 25.70 8.16
N ALA A 190 29.91 24.51 8.56
CA ALA A 190 31.15 24.31 9.30
C ALA A 190 32.30 24.75 8.39
N LYS A 191 33.04 25.78 8.82
CA LYS A 191 34.32 26.16 8.21
C LYS A 191 35.28 24.97 8.37
N ALA A 192 35.46 24.20 7.30
CA ALA A 192 36.49 23.18 7.25
C ALA A 192 37.88 23.84 7.20
N ARG A 193 38.57 23.86 8.35
CA ARG A 193 40.03 24.01 8.39
C ARG A 193 40.62 22.68 7.91
N LEU A 194 41.15 22.68 6.69
CA LEU A 194 42.05 21.64 6.20
C LEU A 194 43.39 21.79 6.93
N THR A 195 43.71 20.86 7.81
CA THR A 195 45.10 20.52 8.12
C THR A 195 45.34 19.09 7.65
N TYR A 196 46.03 19.00 6.52
CA TYR A 196 46.60 17.81 5.93
C TYR A 196 47.80 17.35 6.78
N ASN A 197 47.87 16.06 7.11
CA ASN A 197 49.15 15.43 7.48
C ASN A 197 49.15 13.96 7.04
N PRO A 198 50.06 13.55 6.12
CA PRO A 198 50.11 12.20 5.59
C PRO A 198 51.20 11.39 6.30
N HIS A 199 50.83 10.32 6.99
CA HIS A 199 51.77 9.23 7.23
C HIS A 199 51.08 7.87 7.11
N THR A 200 51.28 7.27 5.94
CA THR A 200 51.18 5.84 5.66
C THR A 200 52.27 5.08 6.44
N PRO A 201 52.09 3.77 6.68
CA PRO A 201 52.69 2.83 5.75
C PRO A 201 51.79 1.63 5.39
N ARG A 202 51.76 1.34 4.08
CA ARG A 202 51.39 0.06 3.48
C ARG A 202 52.67 -0.78 3.35
N LYS A 203 52.67 -2.01 3.85
CA LYS A 203 53.54 -3.08 3.31
C LYS A 203 52.75 -4.37 3.19
N GLU A 204 52.59 -4.78 1.94
CA GLU A 204 52.26 -6.13 1.50
C GLU A 204 53.45 -7.08 1.67
N ARG A 205 53.12 -8.37 1.46
CA ARG A 205 53.97 -9.53 1.06
C ARG A 205 54.49 -10.39 2.22
N THR A 206 54.48 -11.73 2.18
CA THR A 206 54.01 -12.77 1.24
C THR A 206 54.32 -14.14 1.88
N HIS A 207 53.57 -15.18 1.47
CA HIS A 207 54.02 -16.58 1.25
C HIS A 207 54.11 -17.59 2.42
N GLY A 208 53.67 -18.81 2.08
CA GLY A 208 53.98 -20.08 2.77
C GLY A 208 52.73 -20.95 3.00
N ARG A 209 52.10 -21.56 1.98
CA ARG A 209 52.38 -22.90 1.42
C ARG A 209 52.51 -24.00 2.51
N SER A 210 51.52 -24.89 2.61
CA SER A 210 51.63 -26.32 2.21
C SER A 210 50.82 -27.32 3.06
N ARG A 211 50.08 -28.18 2.32
CA ARG A 211 49.96 -29.65 2.39
C ARG A 211 49.14 -30.37 3.49
N GLY A 212 48.37 -31.35 3.01
CA GLY A 212 47.78 -32.51 3.70
C GLY A 212 46.31 -32.70 3.31
N SER A 213 45.92 -33.47 2.26
CA SER A 213 45.75 -34.96 2.23
C SER A 213 45.00 -35.49 3.46
N ARG A 214 43.98 -36.36 3.45
CA ARG A 214 43.45 -37.41 2.54
C ARG A 214 42.06 -37.79 3.13
N ALA A 215 41.01 -38.00 2.32
CA ALA A 215 40.43 -39.29 1.91
C ALA A 215 39.45 -40.01 2.89
N ALA A 216 38.43 -40.60 2.25
CA ALA A 216 37.54 -41.71 2.66
C ALA A 216 36.50 -41.43 3.75
N ALA A 217 35.31 -42.04 3.81
CA ALA A 217 34.46 -42.86 2.93
C ALA A 217 33.22 -43.24 3.76
N SER A 218 32.12 -43.65 3.10
CA SER A 218 31.03 -44.51 3.62
C SER A 218 30.06 -43.85 4.62
N VAL A 219 28.74 -44.08 4.60
CA VAL A 219 27.86 -45.12 4.02
C VAL A 219 26.59 -44.44 3.48
#